data_AF-A0A848UF85-F1
#
_entry.id   AF-A0A848UF85-F1
#
_cell.length_a   1.000
_cell.length_b   1.000
_cell.length_c   1.000
_cell.angle_alpha   90.00
_cell.angle_beta   90.00
_cell.angle_gamma   90.00
#
_symmetry.space_group_name_H-M   'P 1'
#
loop_
_entity.id
_entity.type
_entity.pdbx_description
1 polymer ?
#
loop_
_entity_poly.entity_id
_entity_poly.type
_entity_poly.pdbx_seq_one_letter_code
_entity_poly.pdbx_strand_id
1 'polypeptide(L)' 'MPRKGPAPRRELVADPIYRSVVVTQLINKVMLHGKRSIAEKIVYDAMSIIATKT' A
#
# COMPACT_ATOMS: atom_id res chain seq x y z
N MET A 1 10.07 -16.38 -11.46
CA MET A 1 9.81 -17.49 -10.52
C MET A 1 11.05 -18.35 -10.50
N PRO A 2 11.83 -18.40 -9.39
CA PRO A 2 13.15 -19.02 -9.45
C PRO A 2 13.08 -20.52 -9.18
N ARG A 3 13.80 -21.29 -10.00
CA ARG A 3 14.15 -22.69 -9.68
C ARG A 3 15.44 -22.77 -8.83
N LYS A 4 16.22 -21.69 -8.73
CA LYS A 4 17.42 -21.57 -7.87
C LYS A 4 17.57 -20.10 -7.41
N GLY A 5 17.99 -19.90 -6.15
CA GLY A 5 18.26 -18.59 -5.54
C GLY A 5 17.02 -17.80 -5.12
N PRO A 6 17.15 -16.85 -4.16
CA PRO A 6 16.06 -15.98 -3.75
C PRO A 6 15.74 -14.96 -4.86
N ALA A 7 14.45 -14.71 -5.10
CA ALA A 7 14.06 -13.62 -5.99
C ALA A 7 14.41 -12.26 -5.35
N PRO A 8 14.97 -11.31 -6.10
CA PRO A 8 15.22 -9.97 -5.57
C PRO A 8 13.90 -9.31 -5.18
N ARG A 9 13.88 -8.67 -4.01
CA ARG A 9 12.74 -7.88 -3.56
C ARG A 9 12.72 -6.57 -4.35
N ARG A 10 11.53 -6.15 -4.79
CA ARG A 10 11.36 -4.85 -5.43
C ARG A 10 11.31 -3.76 -4.37
N GLU A 11 12.06 -2.70 -4.59
CA GLU A 11 11.96 -1.49 -3.77
C GLU A 11 10.62 -0.79 -4.05
N LEU A 12 10.04 -0.23 -3.00
CA LEU A 12 8.77 0.48 -3.06
C LEU A 12 9.01 1.95 -2.74
N VAL A 13 8.38 2.82 -3.53
CA VAL A 13 8.35 4.26 -3.24
C VAL A 13 7.45 4.49 -2.04
N ALA A 14 7.87 5.39 -1.15
CA ALA A 14 7.07 5.77 0.01
C ALA A 14 5.81 6.54 -0.41
N ASP A 15 4.77 6.43 0.42
CA ASP A 15 3.50 7.11 0.21
C ASP A 15 3.66 8.63 0.14
N PRO A 16 3.04 9.36 -0.79
CA PRO A 16 3.24 10.81 -0.90
C PRO A 16 2.63 11.61 0.26
N ILE A 17 1.58 11.08 0.92
CA ILE A 17 0.87 11.77 2.01
C ILE A 17 1.55 11.47 3.34
N TYR A 18 1.72 10.19 3.65
CA TYR A 18 2.25 9.74 4.93
C TYR A 18 3.76 9.49 4.93
N ARG A 19 4.43 9.62 3.78
CA ARG A 19 5.88 9.37 3.59
C ARG A 19 6.33 8.02 4.14
N SER A 20 5.43 7.04 4.10
CA SER A 20 5.64 5.73 4.71
C SER A 20 5.56 4.64 3.65
N VAL A 21 6.58 3.78 3.61
CA VAL A 21 6.62 2.59 2.75
C VAL A 21 5.57 1.56 3.16
N VAL A 22 5.22 1.52 4.46
CA VAL A 22 4.23 0.59 5.00
C VAL A 22 2.83 0.91 4.47
N VAL A 23 2.50 2.20 4.35
CA VAL A 23 1.21 2.65 3.80
C VAL A 23 1.09 2.24 2.33
N THR A 24 2.15 2.41 1.54
CA THR A 24 2.18 1.96 0.14
C THR A 24 2.03 0.44 0.03
N GLN A 25 2.63 -0.33 0.94
CA GLN A 25 2.44 -1.80 0.98
C GLN A 25 0.99 -2.19 1.29
N LEU A 26 0.33 -1.45 2.19
CA LEU A 26 -1.08 -1.67 2.52
C LEU A 26 -1.98 -1.39 1.31
N ILE A 27 -1.78 -0.24 0.64
CA ILE A 27 -2.53 0.13 -0.57
C ILE A 27 -2.38 -0.94 -1.65
N ASN A 28 -1.16 -1.41 -1.91
CA ASN A 28 -0.89 -2.46 -2.89
C ASN A 28 -1.54 -3.80 -2.56
N LYS A 29 -1.72 -4.13 -1.27
CA LYS A 29 -2.41 -5.36 -0.81
C LYS A 29 -3.93 -5.25 -0.87
N VAL A 30 -4.50 -4.07 -0.62
CA VAL A 30 -5.95 -3.80 -0.70
C VAL A 30 -6.42 -3.69 -2.16
N MET A 31 -5.53 -3.32 -3.06
CA MET A 31 -5.85 -3.10 -4.47
C MET A 31 -6.34 -4.37 -5.18
N LEU A 32 -7.60 -4.33 -5.64
CA LEU A 32 -8.19 -5.36 -6.48
C LEU A 32 -8.26 -4.89 -7.94
N HIS A 33 -8.01 -5.83 -8.87
CA HIS A 33 -8.06 -5.58 -10.32
C HIS A 33 -7.16 -4.43 -10.81
N GLY A 34 -6.07 -4.11 -10.10
CA GLY A 34 -5.15 -3.02 -10.46
C GLY A 34 -5.71 -1.61 -10.27
N LYS A 35 -6.85 -1.46 -9.56
CA LYS A 35 -7.52 -0.17 -9.36
C LYS A 35 -6.86 0.66 -8.26
N ARG A 36 -5.70 1.27 -8.56
CA ARG A 36 -4.89 1.99 -7.58
C ARG A 36 -5.60 3.19 -6.94
N SER A 37 -6.24 4.04 -7.74
CA SER A 37 -6.93 5.23 -7.21
C SER A 37 -8.06 4.88 -6.23
N ILE A 38 -8.79 3.78 -6.48
CA ILE A 38 -9.85 3.31 -5.58
C ILE A 38 -9.23 2.74 -4.29
N ALA A 39 -8.14 1.97 -4.39
CA ALA A 39 -7.45 1.44 -3.23
C ALA A 39 -6.86 2.53 -2.33
N GLU A 40 -6.25 3.56 -2.92
CA GLU A 40 -5.74 4.74 -2.21
C GLU A 40 -6.87 5.44 -1.45
N LYS A 41 -7.99 5.70 -2.13
CA LYS A 41 -9.15 6.35 -1.51
C LYS A 41 -9.67 5.56 -0.31
N ILE A 42 -9.88 4.24 -0.45
CA ILE A 42 -10.37 3.37 0.63
C ILE A 42 -9.43 3.44 1.84
N VAL A 43 -8.13 3.36 1.62
CA VAL A 43 -7.14 3.35 2.70
C VAL A 43 -7.10 4.70 3.43
N TYR A 44 -7.11 5.82 2.69
CA TYR A 44 -7.10 7.15 3.32
C TYR A 44 -8.40 7.47 4.05
N ASP A 45 -9.55 7.10 3.47
CA ASP A 45 -10.85 7.24 4.13
C ASP A 45 -10.87 6.45 5.45
N ALA A 46 -10.34 5.22 5.44
CA ALA A 46 -10.23 4.40 6.65
C ALA A 46 -9.30 5.02 7.71
N MET A 47 -8.17 5.62 7.31
CA MET A 47 -7.27 6.31 8.24
C MET A 47 -7.94 7.54 8.87
N SER A 48 -8.71 8.31 8.10
CA SER A 48 -9.48 9.45 8.60
C SER A 48 -10.51 9.03 9.66
N ILE A 49 -11.21 7.92 9.42
CA ILE A 49 -12.17 7.36 10.38
C ILE A 49 -11.48 6.93 11.68
N ILE A 50 -10.32 6.26 11.58
CA ILE A 50 -9.56 5.84 12.77
C ILE A 50 -9.10 7.07 13.56
N ALA A 51 -8.55 8.09 12.89
CA ALA A 51 -8.08 9.31 13.52
C ALA A 51 -9.19 10.09 14.25
N THR A 52 -10.46 9.88 13.88
CA THR A 52 -11.61 10.49 14.58
C THR A 52 -12.05 9.67 15.80
N LYS A 53 -11.74 8.37 15.84
CA LYS A 53 -12.16 7.44 16.91
C LYS A 53 -11.11 7.24 17.99
N THR A 54 -9.86 7.59 17.72
CA THR A 54 -8.76 7.74 18.68
C THR A 54 -8.64 9.18 19.12
#